data_AF-A0A7U7J6B2-F1
#
_entry.id   AF-A0A7U7J6B2-F1
#
_cell.length_a   1.000
_cell.length_b   1.000
_cell.length_c   1.000
_cell.angle_alpha   90.00
_cell.angle_beta   90.00
_cell.angle_gamma   90.00
#
_symmetry.space_group_name_H-M   'P 1'
#
loop_
_entity.id
_entity.type
_entity.pdbx_description
1 polymer ?
#
loop_
_entity_poly.entity_id
_entity_poly.type
_entity_poly.pdbx_seq_one_letter_code
_entity_poly.pdbx_strand_id
1 'polypeptide(L)'
;MAKSKFDAVLGQRKTLSSEVVLAENTRAIEPTGTRSRGRPPGKRTHPDYRQVTIYIPRALHDQVKISLIQEGRKEFSELVGSLLDRWIRERLD
;
A
#
# COMPACT_ATOMS: atom_id res chain seq x y z
N MET A 1 -37.64 -6.22 22.81
CA MET A 1 -36.29 -6.53 22.28
C MET A 1 -35.71 -5.26 21.68
N ALA A 2 -34.57 -4.79 22.17
CA ALA A 2 -33.97 -3.52 21.73
C ALA A 2 -33.25 -3.72 20.38
N LYS A 3 -33.56 -2.88 19.38
CA LYS A 3 -32.89 -2.88 18.08
C LYS A 3 -31.43 -2.43 18.24
N SER A 4 -30.50 -3.23 17.73
CA SER A 4 -29.07 -2.95 17.80
C SER A 4 -28.69 -1.84 16.83
N LYS A 5 -27.87 -0.89 17.28
CA LYS A 5 -27.36 0.22 16.45
C LYS A 5 -26.47 -0.23 15.28
N PHE A 6 -26.13 -1.52 15.21
CA PHE A 6 -25.19 -2.08 14.24
C PHE A 6 -25.84 -2.80 13.04
N ASP A 7 -27.16 -3.00 13.04
CA ASP A 7 -27.85 -3.74 11.96
C ASP A 7 -27.75 -3.05 10.60
N ALA A 8 -27.67 -1.72 10.58
CA ALA A 8 -27.58 -0.93 9.35
C ALA A 8 -26.25 -1.14 8.58
N VAL A 9 -25.17 -1.53 9.26
CA VAL A 9 -23.84 -1.67 8.65
C VAL A 9 -23.63 -3.07 8.08
N LEU A 10 -24.25 -4.10 8.68
CA LEU A 10 -24.09 -5.48 8.25
C LEU A 10 -24.84 -5.79 6.94
N GLY A 11 -25.95 -5.09 6.68
CA GLY A 11 -26.79 -5.33 5.50
C GLY A 11 -26.14 -4.93 4.16
N GLN A 12 -25.20 -3.99 4.15
CA GLN A 12 -24.63 -3.46 2.90
C GLN A 12 -23.56 -4.35 2.25
N ARG A 13 -23.07 -5.39 2.94
CA ARG A 13 -22.07 -6.31 2.36
C ARG A 13 -22.66 -7.39 1.46
N LYS A 14 -23.97 -7.67 1.55
CA LYS A 14 -24.57 -8.83 0.86
C LYS A 14 -25.00 -8.54 -0.59
N THR A 15 -25.07 -7.28 -1.02
CA THR A 15 -25.55 -6.91 -2.36
C THR A 15 -24.46 -6.63 -3.39
N LEU A 16 -23.19 -6.47 -2.98
CA LEU A 16 -22.10 -6.07 -3.89
C LEU A 16 -21.25 -7.24 -4.42
N SER A 17 -21.49 -8.47 -3.97
CA SER A 17 -20.68 -9.64 -4.34
C SER A 17 -21.11 -10.32 -5.65
N SER A 18 -22.18 -9.86 -6.30
CA SER A 18 -22.82 -10.60 -7.40
C SER A 18 -22.56 -10.08 -8.82
N GLU A 19 -21.78 -9.01 -9.02
CA GLU A 19 -21.59 -8.40 -10.36
C GLU A 19 -20.14 -8.31 -10.85
N VAL A 20 -19.19 -9.04 -10.27
CA VAL A 20 -17.79 -9.04 -10.75
C VAL A 20 -17.47 -10.34 -11.48
N VAL A 21 -18.13 -10.56 -12.61
CA VAL A 21 -17.64 -11.47 -13.66
C VAL A 21 -17.85 -10.77 -15.00
N LEU A 22 -16.81 -10.77 -15.83
CA LEU A 22 -16.66 -10.18 -17.17
C LEU A 22 -16.35 -8.66 -17.24
N ALA A 23 -15.06 -8.34 -17.36
CA ALA A 23 -14.51 -7.65 -18.55
C ALA A 23 -13.02 -7.36 -18.35
N GLU A 24 -12.20 -8.08 -19.10
CA GLU A 24 -10.77 -7.81 -19.28
C GLU A 24 -10.54 -6.59 -20.19
N ASN A 25 -9.39 -5.95 -19.94
CA ASN A 25 -8.49 -5.33 -20.90
C ASN A 25 -8.71 -3.89 -21.41
N THR A 26 -7.71 -3.08 -21.07
CA THR A 26 -7.17 -1.90 -21.76
C THR A 26 -8.10 -0.74 -22.09
N ARG A 27 -8.12 0.27 -21.20
CA ARG A 27 -8.04 1.67 -21.61
C ARG A 27 -7.15 2.45 -20.65
N ALA A 28 -6.23 3.22 -21.22
CA ALA A 28 -5.52 4.28 -20.51
C ALA A 28 -6.53 5.18 -19.82
N ILE A 29 -6.41 5.32 -18.50
CA ILE A 29 -7.28 6.19 -17.70
C ILE A 29 -6.52 7.49 -17.51
N GLU A 30 -6.79 8.46 -18.40
CA GLU A 30 -6.66 9.88 -18.10
C GLU A 30 -7.30 10.14 -16.72
N PRO A 31 -6.65 10.87 -15.79
CA PRO A 31 -7.16 11.03 -14.43
C PRO A 31 -8.32 12.03 -14.43
N THR A 32 -9.49 11.60 -14.92
CA THR A 32 -10.73 12.34 -14.73
C THR A 32 -11.07 12.29 -13.25
N GLY A 33 -10.84 13.44 -12.61
CA GLY A 33 -11.04 13.65 -11.20
C GLY A 33 -12.45 13.31 -10.74
N THR A 34 -12.54 12.33 -9.87
CA THR A 34 -13.46 12.38 -8.74
C THR A 34 -12.60 12.26 -7.50
N ARG A 35 -12.38 13.38 -6.79
CA ARG A 35 -11.73 13.36 -5.48
C ARG A 35 -12.62 12.53 -4.55
N SER A 36 -12.30 11.26 -4.42
CA SER A 36 -12.87 10.40 -3.38
C SER A 36 -12.68 11.13 -2.05
N ARG A 37 -13.77 11.46 -1.36
CA ARG A 37 -13.70 12.01 0.00
C ARG A 37 -13.14 10.90 0.89
N GLY A 38 -11.84 10.96 1.17
CA GLY A 38 -11.12 9.92 1.93
C GLY A 38 -9.67 10.29 2.19
N ARG A 39 -8.94 9.41 2.90
CA ARG A 39 -7.50 9.55 3.15
C ARG A 39 -6.77 9.73 1.81
N PRO A 40 -5.82 10.67 1.70
CA PRO A 40 -5.04 10.84 0.48
C PRO A 40 -4.40 9.51 0.05
N PRO A 41 -4.24 9.28 -1.28
CA PRO A 41 -3.62 8.07 -1.79
C PRO A 41 -2.21 7.91 -1.20
N GLY A 42 -1.91 6.71 -0.69
CA GLY A 42 -0.60 6.38 -0.15
C GLY A 42 0.29 5.67 -1.18
N LYS A 43 1.49 5.25 -0.75
CA LYS A 43 2.46 4.53 -1.59
C LYS A 43 1.86 3.32 -2.32
N ARG A 44 0.91 2.60 -1.70
CA ARG A 44 0.24 1.44 -2.33
C ARG A 44 -0.53 1.78 -3.61
N THR A 45 -1.06 2.99 -3.72
CA THR A 45 -1.87 3.45 -4.85
C THR A 45 -1.09 4.36 -5.79
N HIS A 46 0.19 4.63 -5.49
CA HIS A 46 1.04 5.50 -6.29
C HIS A 46 1.66 4.69 -7.44
N PRO A 47 1.59 5.17 -8.70
CA PRO A 47 2.03 4.39 -9.87
C PRO A 47 3.54 4.06 -9.85
N ASP A 48 4.36 4.95 -9.28
CA ASP A 48 5.82 4.77 -9.22
C ASP A 48 6.29 3.78 -8.14
N TYR A 49 5.39 3.21 -7.34
CA TYR A 49 5.74 2.29 -6.27
C TYR A 49 5.20 0.89 -6.54
N ARG A 50 6.04 -0.12 -6.33
CA ARG A 50 5.64 -1.53 -6.32
C ARG A 50 5.74 -2.08 -4.90
N GLN A 51 4.66 -2.70 -4.43
CA GLN A 51 4.65 -3.37 -3.13
C GLN A 51 5.48 -4.67 -3.21
N VAL A 52 6.39 -4.85 -2.25
CA VAL A 52 7.27 -6.02 -2.13
C VAL A 52 7.09 -6.62 -0.74
N THR A 53 7.07 -7.96 -0.64
CA THR A 53 7.02 -8.69 0.63
C THR A 53 8.14 -9.71 0.63
N ILE A 54 9.03 -9.65 1.63
CA ILE A 54 10.24 -10.47 1.74
C ILE A 54 10.45 -10.91 3.19
N TYR A 55 11.25 -11.98 3.34
CA TYR A 55 11.75 -12.40 4.65
C TYR A 55 13.13 -11.83 4.89
N ILE A 56 13.35 -11.26 6.07
CA ILE A 56 14.65 -10.83 6.58
C ILE A 56 14.80 -11.31 8.03
N PRO A 57 16.03 -11.49 8.54
CA PRO A 57 16.24 -11.87 9.92
C PRO A 57 15.56 -10.90 10.88
N ARG A 58 14.79 -11.43 11.84
CA ARG A 58 14.00 -10.62 12.78
C ARG A 58 14.88 -9.62 13.55
N ALA A 59 16.00 -10.08 14.08
CA ALA A 59 16.92 -9.23 14.84
C ALA A 59 17.44 -8.06 13.99
N LEU A 60 17.74 -8.29 12.71
CA LEU A 60 18.18 -7.26 11.78
C LEU A 60 17.06 -6.23 11.54
N HIS A 61 15.85 -6.69 11.25
CA HIS A 61 14.70 -5.81 11.05
C HIS A 61 14.43 -4.91 12.25
N ASP A 62 14.50 -5.46 13.47
CA ASP A 62 14.23 -4.72 14.70
C ASP A 62 15.32 -3.68 14.97
N GLN A 63 16.60 -4.05 14.80
CA GLN A 63 17.74 -3.12 14.92
C GLN A 63 17.62 -1.96 13.92
N VAL A 64 17.36 -2.26 12.64
CA VAL A 64 17.21 -1.24 11.60
C VAL A 64 16.05 -0.29 11.93
N LYS A 65 14.90 -0.80 12.40
CA LYS A 65 13.78 0.05 12.80
C LYS A 65 14.14 0.99 13.95
N ILE A 66 14.87 0.51 14.94
CA ILE A 66 15.34 1.34 16.06
C ILE A 66 16.24 2.46 15.53
N SER A 67 17.23 2.12 14.69
CA SER A 67 18.13 3.11 14.08
C SER A 67 17.37 4.17 13.26
N LEU A 68 16.39 3.75 12.44
CA LEU A 68 15.58 4.69 11.65
C LEU A 68 14.75 5.65 12.51
N ILE A 69 14.25 5.20 13.66
CA ILE A 69 13.56 6.07 14.63
C ILE A 69 14.54 7.09 15.21
N GLN A 70 15.74 6.65 15.59
CA GLN A 70 16.80 7.52 16.15
C GLN A 70 17.28 8.57 15.14
N GLU A 71 17.34 8.23 13.85
CA GLU A 71 17.77 9.14 12.76
C GLU A 71 16.69 10.14 12.30
N GLY A 72 15.55 10.26 13.02
CA GLY A 72 14.49 11.20 12.67
C GLY A 72 13.28 10.55 11.99
N ARG A 73 12.96 9.30 12.34
CA ARG A 73 11.78 8.56 11.87
C ARG A 73 11.71 8.37 10.35
N LYS A 74 12.84 8.02 9.74
CA LYS A 74 12.90 7.65 8.32
C LYS A 74 12.07 6.40 8.04
N GLU A 75 11.50 6.31 6.85
CA GLU A 75 10.71 5.14 6.48
C GLU A 75 11.59 3.98 6.02
N PHE A 76 11.26 2.76 6.48
CA PHE A 76 11.99 1.55 6.09
C PHE A 76 12.00 1.33 4.57
N SER A 77 10.91 1.66 3.87
CA SER A 77 10.85 1.56 2.40
C SER A 77 11.85 2.48 1.69
N GLU A 78 12.16 3.63 2.27
CA GLU A 78 13.12 4.58 1.67
C GLU A 78 14.55 4.08 1.82
N LEU A 79 14.88 3.49 2.98
CA LEU A 79 16.16 2.79 3.18
C LEU A 79 16.32 1.64 2.19
N VAL A 80 15.31 0.79 2.03
CA VAL A 80 15.37 -0.31 1.05
C VAL A 80 15.53 0.24 -0.37
N GLY A 81 14.80 1.30 -0.72
CA GLY A 81 14.91 1.95 -2.04
C GLY A 81 16.32 2.45 -2.33
N SER A 82 16.97 3.15 -1.39
CA SER A 82 18.32 3.66 -1.59
C SER A 82 19.38 2.56 -1.66
N LEU A 83 19.22 1.49 -0.87
CA LEU A 83 20.09 0.32 -0.95
C LEU A 83 20.00 -0.39 -2.31
N LEU A 84 18.78 -0.54 -2.85
CA LEU A 84 18.57 -1.15 -4.16
C LEU A 84 19.09 -0.27 -5.30
N ASP A 85 18.85 1.04 -5.26
CA ASP A 85 19.39 1.98 -6.25
C ASP A 85 20.92 1.94 -6.27
N ARG A 86 21.56 1.97 -5.09
CA ARG A 86 23.00 1.82 -4.96
C ARG A 86 23.51 0.50 -5.53
N TRP A 87 22.85 -0.62 -5.19
CA TRP A 87 23.24 -1.94 -5.68
C TRP A 87 23.16 -2.07 -7.21
N ILE A 88 22.19 -1.40 -7.84
CA ILE A 88 22.09 -1.35 -9.30
C ILE A 88 23.23 -0.52 -9.90
N ARG A 89 23.52 0.66 -9.34
CA ARG A 89 24.62 1.53 -9.81
C ARG A 89 25.96 0.80 -9.79
N GLU A 90 26.27 0.11 -8.69
CA GLU A 90 27.51 -0.66 -8.53
C GLU A 90 27.69 -1.82 -9.54
N ARG A 91 26.66 -2.16 -10.33
CA ARG A 91 26.70 -3.24 -11.33
C ARG A 91 26.57 -2.77 -12.77
N LEU A 92 26.11 -1.54 -12.97
CA LEU A 92 25.96 -0.93 -14.29
C LEU A 92 27.18 -0.08 -14.67
N ASP A 93 28.05 0.21 -13.69
CA ASP A 93 29.41 0.72 -13.88
C ASP A 93 30.40 -0.43 -14.15
#